data_AF-A0A386UV59-F1
#
_entry.id   AF-A0A386UV59-F1
#
_cell.length_a   1.000
_cell.length_b   1.000
_cell.length_c   1.000
_cell.angle_alpha   90.00
_cell.angle_beta   90.00
_cell.angle_gamma   90.00
#
_symmetry.space_group_name_H-M   'P 1'
#
loop_
_entity.id
_entity.type
_entity.pdbx_description
1 polymer ?
#
loop_
_entity_poly.entity_id
_entity_poly.type
_entity_poly.pdbx_seq_one_letter_code
_entity_poly.pdbx_strand_id
1 'polypeptide(L)'
;MALGRLLTIVLCLLMGTAVQAQPHPELLGSSPAEGAVLEEPPASLTLEFVGPVTPLVARLTSASGKSVLLQPPAVEGRRLTYTLPPGLPGGSHLVSWRVTSGEGHAVAGASLFSVGAPTGAAAPMRPGPWALRSLMLAGLVLGLPWLAARSVQAAALAGFCAALMLAWRMPPLLALHLVAVTGWAATWLVPAGGEGRAALRRWLLAAVVLTGAALALPQLAVPADWRSDQGRILAVKLLLIAALAALSARRLYGVLAEARVVLLVLVLGGSALGRFVPPPSAEPMELRREIASGGISAVLEVSPPQTGLVGIRVTDLRLDGVPVTARSMVLELSKPAYGLGPFRVESGPDCGFFDAGRFLLPLDGYWVVKLSVQLDESRRDQVTDLLEIAPAT
;
A
#
# COMPACT_ATOMS: atom_id res chain seq x y z
N MET A 1 -1.95 -11.16 -18.07
CA MET A 1 -2.90 -10.02 -18.12
C MET A 1 -4.12 -10.16 -17.20
N ALA A 2 -4.56 -11.37 -16.80
CA ALA A 2 -5.77 -11.57 -15.99
C ALA A 2 -5.63 -11.19 -14.49
N LEU A 3 -4.44 -11.39 -13.89
CA LEU A 3 -4.23 -11.15 -12.46
C LEU A 3 -4.21 -9.65 -12.09
N GLY A 4 -3.69 -8.80 -12.98
CA GLY A 4 -3.68 -7.35 -12.81
C GLY A 4 -5.08 -6.74 -12.85
N ARG A 5 -5.96 -7.27 -13.70
CA ARG A 5 -7.37 -6.84 -13.77
C ARG A 5 -8.17 -7.23 -12.52
N LEU A 6 -7.90 -8.41 -11.95
CA LEU A 6 -8.56 -8.85 -10.72
C LEU A 6 -8.20 -7.96 -9.52
N LEU A 7 -6.92 -7.56 -9.42
CA LEU A 7 -6.44 -6.67 -8.35
C LEU A 7 -7.02 -5.26 -8.47
N THR A 8 -7.16 -4.73 -9.70
CA THR A 8 -7.82 -3.43 -9.95
C THR A 8 -9.31 -3.48 -9.59
N ILE A 9 -10.01 -4.57 -9.93
CA ILE A 9 -11.44 -4.74 -9.58
C ILE A 9 -11.63 -4.85 -8.06
N VAL A 10 -10.77 -5.59 -7.36
CA VAL A 10 -10.81 -5.71 -5.90
C VAL A 10 -10.50 -4.37 -5.21
N LEU A 11 -9.54 -3.58 -5.72
CA LEU A 11 -9.27 -2.23 -5.20
C LEU A 11 -10.43 -1.26 -5.46
N CYS A 12 -11.07 -1.33 -6.64
CA CYS A 12 -12.24 -0.50 -6.97
C CYS A 12 -13.48 -0.87 -6.13
N LEU A 13 -13.68 -2.16 -5.80
CA LEU A 13 -14.75 -2.59 -4.88
C LEU A 13 -14.51 -2.13 -3.43
N LEU A 14 -13.25 -2.02 -2.99
CA LEU A 14 -12.90 -1.57 -1.64
C LEU A 14 -13.03 -0.05 -1.43
N MET A 15 -13.00 0.76 -2.51
CA MET A 15 -13.20 2.22 -2.43
C MET A 15 -14.65 2.66 -2.64
N GLY A 16 -15.54 1.75 -3.03
CA GLY A 16 -16.91 2.08 -3.44
C GLY A 16 -17.98 1.82 -2.38
N THR A 17 -17.94 2.52 -1.24
CA THR A 17 -19.17 2.93 -0.52
C THR A 17 -18.85 4.11 0.41
N ALA A 18 -18.45 5.24 -0.17
CA ALA A 18 -18.76 6.50 0.49
C ALA A 18 -20.29 6.65 0.44
N VAL A 19 -20.98 6.19 1.49
CA VAL A 19 -22.37 6.55 1.72
C VAL A 19 -22.42 8.08 1.69
N GLN A 20 -23.03 8.62 0.64
CA GLN A 20 -23.42 10.01 0.60
C GLN A 20 -24.32 10.22 1.82
N ALA A 21 -23.84 10.90 2.85
CA ALA A 21 -24.71 11.36 3.92
C ALA A 21 -25.71 12.34 3.28
N GLN A 22 -26.95 11.89 3.14
CA GLN A 22 -28.05 12.71 2.65
C GLN A 22 -28.26 13.86 3.65
N PRO A 23 -28.50 15.09 3.17
CA PRO A 23 -28.58 16.26 4.04
C PRO A 23 -29.69 16.06 5.09
N HIS A 24 -29.31 16.18 6.36
CA HIS A 24 -30.25 16.26 7.48
C HIS A 24 -31.30 17.37 7.22
N PRO A 25 -32.53 17.28 7.76
CA PRO A 25 -33.50 18.37 7.65
C PRO A 25 -33.02 19.57 8.46
N GLU A 26 -32.19 20.40 7.82
CA GLU A 26 -31.62 21.61 8.36
C GLU A 26 -32.60 22.78 8.17
N LEU A 27 -32.68 23.66 9.17
CA LEU A 27 -33.46 24.88 9.07
C LEU A 27 -32.70 25.86 8.16
N LEU A 28 -33.34 26.31 7.07
CA LEU A 28 -32.82 27.35 6.19
C LEU A 28 -33.00 28.75 6.79
N GLY A 29 -34.11 28.96 7.52
CA GLY A 29 -34.37 30.24 8.18
C GLY A 29 -35.70 30.27 8.94
N SER A 30 -35.88 31.32 9.73
CA SER A 30 -37.13 31.61 10.44
C SER A 30 -37.59 33.05 10.22
N SER A 31 -38.89 33.28 10.36
CA SER A 31 -39.49 34.61 10.45
C SER A 31 -40.43 34.62 11.66
N PRO A 32 -40.15 35.38 12.74
CA PRO A 32 -39.02 36.30 12.90
C PRO A 32 -37.65 35.62 12.75
N ALA A 33 -36.67 36.38 12.26
CA ALA A 33 -35.30 35.90 12.13
C ALA A 33 -34.69 35.60 13.51
N GLU A 34 -33.74 34.68 13.56
CA GLU A 34 -33.03 34.37 14.79
C GLU A 34 -32.35 35.63 15.35
N GLY A 35 -32.62 35.93 16.61
CA GLY A 35 -32.14 37.13 17.30
C GLY A 35 -32.89 38.41 16.97
N ALA A 36 -33.97 38.37 16.18
CA ALA A 36 -34.73 39.56 15.81
C ALA A 36 -35.34 40.25 17.05
N VAL A 37 -35.23 41.58 17.09
CA VAL A 37 -35.91 42.44 18.07
C VAL A 37 -37.03 43.16 17.35
N LEU A 38 -38.26 42.90 17.76
CA LEU A 38 -39.49 43.40 17.15
C LEU A 38 -40.11 44.45 18.05
N GLU A 39 -40.62 45.54 17.48
CA GLU A 39 -41.34 46.56 18.25
C GLU A 39 -42.68 46.04 18.78
N GLU A 40 -43.37 45.24 17.97
CA GLU A 40 -44.68 44.64 18.27
C GLU A 40 -44.64 43.11 18.24
N PRO A 41 -45.51 42.43 19.02
CA PRO A 41 -45.55 40.97 19.04
C PRO A 41 -46.03 40.41 17.69
N PRO A 42 -45.29 39.46 17.08
CA PRO A 42 -45.67 38.88 15.80
C PRO A 42 -46.89 37.97 15.94
N ALA A 43 -47.78 37.99 14.93
CA ALA A 43 -48.96 37.13 14.89
C ALA A 43 -48.63 35.66 14.52
N SER A 44 -47.53 35.45 13.79
CA SER A 44 -47.13 34.14 13.28
C SER A 44 -45.62 33.93 13.30
N LEU A 45 -45.22 32.68 13.39
CA LEU A 45 -43.84 32.21 13.22
C LEU A 45 -43.76 31.27 12.03
N THR A 46 -42.86 31.54 11.10
CA THR A 46 -42.58 30.68 9.95
C THR A 46 -41.19 30.04 10.09
N LEU A 47 -41.11 28.73 9.86
CA LEU A 47 -39.86 27.96 9.79
C LEU A 47 -39.72 27.35 8.40
N GLU A 48 -38.58 27.55 7.76
CA GLU A 48 -38.27 27.02 6.44
C GLU A 48 -37.12 26.01 6.52
N PHE A 49 -37.32 24.82 5.94
CA PHE A 49 -36.37 23.72 5.97
C PHE A 49 -35.82 23.40 4.58
N VAL A 50 -34.69 22.70 4.51
CA VAL A 50 -34.10 22.22 3.25
C VAL A 50 -35.06 21.30 2.47
N GLY A 51 -35.82 20.48 3.18
CA GLY A 51 -36.73 19.48 2.61
C GLY A 51 -38.09 19.41 3.31
N PRO A 52 -39.02 18.58 2.81
CA PRO A 52 -40.34 18.41 3.43
C PRO A 52 -40.21 17.79 4.82
N VAL A 53 -40.98 18.35 5.77
CA VAL A 53 -40.96 17.93 7.18
C VAL A 53 -42.37 17.78 7.73
N THR A 54 -42.54 16.86 8.69
CA THR A 54 -43.78 16.68 9.45
C THR A 54 -43.59 17.26 10.86
N PRO A 55 -44.43 18.21 11.30
CA PRO A 55 -44.33 18.79 12.64
C PRO A 55 -44.74 17.77 13.71
N LEU A 56 -43.95 17.66 14.78
CA LEU A 56 -44.31 16.86 15.96
C LEU A 56 -44.81 17.73 17.10
N VAL A 57 -44.00 18.69 17.54
CA VAL A 57 -44.32 19.55 18.69
C VAL A 57 -43.57 20.87 18.57
N ALA A 58 -44.20 21.97 18.98
CA ALA A 58 -43.52 23.25 19.15
C ALA A 58 -43.99 23.95 20.44
N ARG A 59 -43.07 24.66 21.09
CA ARG A 59 -43.28 25.32 22.38
C ARG A 59 -42.67 26.71 22.35
N LEU A 60 -43.43 27.69 22.81
CA LEU A 60 -42.99 29.06 23.03
C LEU A 60 -42.73 29.28 24.52
N THR A 61 -41.54 29.73 24.86
CA THR A 61 -41.12 30.01 26.24
C THR A 61 -40.73 31.49 26.37
N SER A 62 -41.40 32.20 27.26
CA SER A 62 -41.09 33.61 27.56
C SER A 62 -39.94 33.75 28.55
N ALA A 63 -39.35 34.95 28.65
CA ALA A 63 -38.31 35.29 29.61
C ALA A 63 -38.71 35.06 31.09
N SER A 64 -40.00 35.01 31.39
CA SER A 64 -40.52 34.66 32.73
C SER A 64 -40.42 33.16 33.07
N GLY A 65 -40.00 32.32 32.11
CA GLY A 65 -40.03 30.86 32.20
C GLY A 65 -41.39 30.23 31.87
N LYS A 66 -42.45 31.04 31.72
CA LYS A 66 -43.77 30.55 31.28
C LYS A 66 -43.67 29.99 29.86
N SER A 67 -44.06 28.72 29.72
CA SER A 67 -44.03 27.98 28.45
C SER A 67 -45.43 27.61 27.99
N VAL A 68 -45.72 27.82 26.70
CA VAL A 68 -47.00 27.49 26.05
C VAL A 68 -46.74 26.55 24.89
N LEU A 69 -47.55 25.50 24.79
CA LEU A 69 -47.53 24.60 23.63
C LEU A 69 -48.23 25.28 22.46
N LEU A 70 -47.59 25.32 21.29
CA LEU A 70 -48.19 25.88 20.08
C LEU A 70 -49.13 24.87 19.43
N GLN A 71 -50.19 25.39 18.81
CA GLN A 71 -51.09 24.57 18.00
C GLN A 71 -50.35 24.04 16.76
N PRO A 72 -50.82 22.94 16.14
CA PRO A 72 -50.24 22.42 14.91
C PRO A 72 -50.14 23.51 13.82
N PRO A 73 -49.02 23.60 13.09
CA PRO A 73 -48.82 24.64 12.08
C PRO A 73 -49.59 24.34 10.80
N ALA A 74 -49.80 25.36 9.97
CA ALA A 74 -50.07 25.16 8.55
C ALA A 74 -48.79 24.63 7.88
N VAL A 75 -48.91 23.55 7.09
CA VAL A 75 -47.78 22.85 6.46
C VAL A 75 -47.85 23.03 4.95
N GLU A 76 -46.83 23.66 4.38
CA GLU A 76 -46.67 23.86 2.93
C GLU A 76 -45.33 23.28 2.47
N GLY A 77 -45.29 21.97 2.27
CA GLY A 77 -44.08 21.23 1.85
C GLY A 77 -42.94 21.35 2.87
N ARG A 78 -42.03 22.30 2.66
CA ARG A 78 -40.86 22.57 3.51
C ARG A 78 -41.03 23.75 4.47
N ARG A 79 -42.20 24.40 4.46
CA ARG A 79 -42.52 25.58 5.27
C ARG A 79 -43.57 25.24 6.32
N LEU A 80 -43.28 25.58 7.57
CA LEU A 80 -44.21 25.44 8.70
C LEU A 80 -44.59 26.83 9.22
N THR A 81 -45.88 27.13 9.30
CA THR A 81 -46.38 28.41 9.83
C THR A 81 -47.23 28.19 11.08
N TYR A 82 -46.72 28.65 12.23
CA TYR A 82 -47.38 28.59 13.52
C TYR A 82 -48.08 29.91 13.83
N THR A 83 -49.31 29.85 14.32
CA THR A 83 -50.02 31.00 14.89
C THR A 83 -49.56 31.20 16.35
N LEU A 84 -49.13 32.41 16.69
CA LEU A 84 -48.68 32.71 18.05
C LEU A 84 -49.85 33.22 18.91
N PRO A 85 -49.85 32.94 20.23
CA PRO A 85 -50.85 33.49 21.14
C PRO A 85 -50.86 35.02 21.12
N PRO A 86 -52.03 35.68 21.14
CA PRO A 86 -52.11 37.13 21.21
C PRO A 86 -51.56 37.65 22.54
N GLY A 87 -51.02 38.87 22.53
CA GLY A 87 -50.56 39.55 23.75
C GLY A 87 -49.29 38.96 24.35
N LEU A 88 -48.31 38.57 23.52
CA LEU A 88 -47.01 38.13 24.01
C LEU A 88 -46.38 39.24 24.88
N PRO A 89 -45.92 38.93 26.11
CA PRO A 89 -45.29 39.92 26.96
C PRO A 89 -44.00 40.45 26.32
N GLY A 90 -43.63 41.69 26.64
CA GLY A 90 -42.33 42.23 26.25
C GLY A 90 -41.19 41.38 26.81
N GLY A 91 -40.12 41.24 26.04
CA GLY A 91 -38.93 40.47 26.41
C GLY A 91 -38.53 39.39 25.42
N SER A 92 -37.56 38.57 25.82
CA SER A 92 -37.02 37.47 25.01
C SER A 92 -37.99 36.28 25.01
N HIS A 93 -38.18 35.68 23.84
CA HIS A 93 -38.99 34.49 23.60
C HIS A 93 -38.19 33.43 22.87
N LEU A 94 -38.18 32.21 23.41
CA LEU A 94 -37.56 31.04 22.79
C LEU A 94 -38.64 30.15 22.20
N VAL A 95 -38.57 29.90 20.90
CA VAL A 95 -39.38 28.88 20.26
C VAL A 95 -38.53 27.64 20.10
N SER A 96 -39.02 26.51 20.60
CA SER A 96 -38.41 25.19 20.40
C SER A 96 -39.36 24.30 19.63
N TRP A 97 -38.84 23.48 18.72
CA TRP A 97 -39.63 22.57 17.90
C TRP A 97 -38.97 21.21 17.76
N ARG A 98 -39.78 20.22 17.41
CA ARG A 98 -39.34 18.93 16.89
C ARG A 98 -40.14 18.61 15.63
N VAL A 99 -39.45 18.16 14.60
CA VAL A 99 -40.00 17.78 13.30
C VAL A 99 -39.41 16.42 12.89
N THR A 100 -40.07 15.70 12.00
CA THR A 100 -39.51 14.53 11.32
C THR A 100 -39.33 14.81 9.84
N SER A 101 -38.20 14.42 9.26
CA SER A 101 -38.04 14.44 7.80
C SER A 101 -38.92 13.38 7.15
N GLY A 102 -39.15 13.50 5.83
CA GLY A 102 -39.90 12.50 5.05
C GLY A 102 -39.33 11.07 5.11
N GLU A 103 -38.06 10.92 5.52
CA GLU A 103 -37.34 9.65 5.72
C GLU A 103 -37.43 9.10 7.16
N GLY A 104 -38.12 9.80 8.08
CA GLY A 104 -38.42 9.31 9.43
C GLY A 104 -37.46 9.71 10.55
N HIS A 105 -36.41 10.50 10.28
CA HIS A 105 -35.51 11.00 11.32
C HIS A 105 -36.09 12.23 12.03
N ALA A 106 -36.14 12.20 13.36
CA ALA A 106 -36.59 13.33 14.17
C ALA A 106 -35.46 14.33 14.44
N VAL A 107 -35.70 15.61 14.17
CA VAL A 107 -34.78 16.72 14.43
C VAL A 107 -35.45 17.74 15.35
N ALA A 108 -34.68 18.24 16.31
CA ALA A 108 -35.10 19.30 17.22
C ALA A 108 -34.30 20.58 16.93
N GLY A 109 -34.95 21.72 17.08
CA GLY A 109 -34.32 23.02 16.92
C GLY A 109 -34.94 24.06 17.84
N ALA A 110 -34.29 25.21 17.95
CA ALA A 110 -34.82 26.36 18.65
C ALA A 110 -34.39 27.67 17.97
N SER A 111 -35.21 28.71 18.11
CA SER A 111 -34.95 30.06 17.60
C SER A 111 -35.42 31.08 18.64
N LEU A 112 -34.66 32.16 18.79
CA LEU A 112 -34.89 33.22 19.75
C LEU A 112 -35.32 34.49 19.04
N PHE A 113 -36.33 35.20 19.57
CA PHE A 113 -36.64 36.58 19.19
C PHE A 113 -37.01 37.40 20.43
N SER A 114 -37.11 38.72 20.30
CA SER A 114 -37.52 39.60 21.40
C SER A 114 -38.60 40.57 20.95
N VAL A 115 -39.52 40.91 21.87
CA VAL A 115 -40.55 41.94 21.68
C VAL A 115 -40.23 43.13 22.58
N GLY A 116 -40.11 44.33 22.01
CA GLY A 116 -39.64 45.53 22.68
C GLY A 116 -38.13 45.48 22.93
N ALA A 117 -37.72 44.99 24.10
CA ALA A 117 -36.31 44.93 24.50
C ALA A 117 -35.91 43.49 24.89
N PRO A 118 -34.73 43.00 24.46
CA PRO A 118 -34.24 41.70 24.87
C PRO A 118 -34.07 41.66 26.40
N THR A 119 -34.78 40.73 27.04
CA THR A 119 -34.67 40.50 28.48
C THR A 119 -33.63 39.43 28.73
N GLY A 120 -32.55 39.78 29.42
CA GLY A 120 -31.45 38.87 29.72
C GLY A 120 -30.55 38.63 28.51
N ALA A 121 -29.66 39.59 28.21
CA ALA A 121 -28.35 39.18 27.71
C ALA A 121 -27.71 38.38 28.86
N ALA A 122 -27.61 37.07 28.71
CA ALA A 122 -26.73 36.30 29.58
C ALA A 122 -25.36 36.98 29.47
N ALA A 123 -24.87 37.54 30.59
CA ALA A 123 -23.48 37.99 30.66
C ALA A 123 -22.61 36.84 30.13
N PRO A 124 -21.60 37.10 29.28
CA PRO A 124 -20.78 36.03 28.72
C PRO A 124 -20.29 35.18 29.89
N MET A 125 -20.76 33.93 29.93
CA MET A 125 -20.45 33.02 31.02
C MET A 125 -18.95 32.78 30.97
N ARG A 126 -18.20 33.49 31.83
CA ARG A 126 -16.80 33.20 32.06
C ARG A 126 -16.76 31.76 32.58
N PRO A 127 -16.16 30.80 31.86
CA PRO A 127 -16.12 29.42 32.33
C PRO A 127 -15.44 29.43 33.70
N GLY A 128 -16.18 29.03 34.74
CA GLY A 128 -15.63 28.90 36.07
C GLY A 128 -14.53 27.84 36.12
N PRO A 129 -13.73 27.79 37.19
CA PRO A 129 -12.65 26.80 37.35
C PRO A 129 -13.11 25.35 37.13
N TRP A 130 -14.37 25.07 37.45
CA TRP A 130 -15.03 23.78 37.24
C TRP A 130 -15.26 23.46 35.76
N ALA A 131 -15.57 24.42 34.89
CA ALA A 131 -15.77 24.20 33.46
C ALA A 131 -14.44 23.86 32.77
N LEU A 132 -13.37 24.57 33.13
CA LEU A 132 -12.01 24.28 32.65
C LEU A 132 -11.55 22.89 33.12
N ARG A 133 -11.83 22.54 34.40
CA ARG A 133 -11.51 21.23 34.98
C ARG A 133 -12.31 20.10 34.33
N SER A 134 -13.59 20.31 34.02
CA SER A 134 -14.43 19.34 33.32
C SER A 134 -13.96 19.12 31.89
N LEU A 135 -13.52 20.17 31.18
CA LEU A 135 -12.92 20.07 29.85
C LEU A 135 -11.59 19.32 29.87
N MET A 136 -10.74 19.56 30.88
CA MET A 136 -9.49 18.83 31.08
C MET A 136 -9.74 17.36 31.42
N LEU A 137 -10.71 17.07 32.29
CA LEU A 137 -11.10 15.70 32.64
C LEU A 137 -11.75 14.98 31.46
N ALA A 138 -12.60 15.64 30.68
CA ALA A 138 -13.16 15.08 29.45
C ALA A 138 -12.05 14.83 28.41
N GLY A 139 -11.10 15.75 28.26
CA GLY A 139 -9.92 15.56 27.41
C GLY A 139 -9.03 14.41 27.89
N LEU A 140 -8.91 14.19 29.20
CA LEU A 140 -8.18 13.07 29.78
C LEU A 140 -8.93 11.74 29.54
N VAL A 141 -10.22 11.69 29.88
CA VAL A 141 -11.06 10.47 29.83
C VAL A 141 -11.36 10.06 28.39
N LEU A 142 -11.51 11.01 27.46
CA LEU A 142 -11.75 10.70 26.04
C LEU A 142 -10.44 10.63 25.24
N GLY A 143 -9.44 11.44 25.60
CA GLY A 143 -8.17 11.53 24.88
C GLY A 143 -7.17 10.43 25.20
N LEU A 144 -7.06 9.98 26.47
CA LEU A 144 -6.16 8.86 26.80
C LEU A 144 -6.57 7.55 26.11
N PRO A 145 -7.85 7.13 26.13
CA PRO A 145 -8.26 5.91 25.44
C PRO A 145 -8.06 6.01 23.93
N TRP A 146 -8.25 7.20 23.35
CA TRP A 146 -8.03 7.42 21.93
C TRP A 146 -6.55 7.38 21.54
N LEU A 147 -5.67 7.97 22.36
CA LEU A 147 -4.21 7.87 22.20
C LEU A 147 -3.70 6.44 22.44
N ALA A 148 -4.25 5.74 23.43
CA ALA A 148 -3.93 4.35 23.73
C ALA A 148 -4.37 3.42 22.59
N ALA A 149 -5.58 3.61 22.04
CA ALA A 149 -6.07 2.88 20.89
C ALA A 149 -5.17 3.10 19.67
N ARG A 150 -4.72 4.35 19.43
CA ARG A 150 -3.76 4.69 18.38
C ARG A 150 -2.39 4.05 18.58
N SER A 151 -1.87 4.01 19.80
CA SER A 151 -0.58 3.34 20.08
C SER A 151 -0.68 1.84 19.95
N VAL A 152 -1.80 1.22 20.34
CA VAL A 152 -2.06 -0.22 20.16
C VAL A 152 -2.17 -0.55 18.67
N GLN A 153 -2.87 0.27 17.88
CA GLN A 153 -3.01 0.08 16.45
C GLN A 153 -1.67 0.25 15.71
N ALA A 154 -0.84 1.21 16.12
CA ALA A 154 0.52 1.38 15.60
C ALA A 154 1.44 0.21 15.98
N ALA A 155 1.37 -0.26 17.24
CA ALA A 155 2.12 -1.43 17.71
C ALA A 155 1.68 -2.72 17.01
N ALA A 156 0.37 -2.89 16.78
CA ALA A 156 -0.17 -4.02 16.04
C ALA A 156 0.27 -4.02 14.57
N LEU A 157 0.29 -2.84 13.92
CA LEU A 157 0.78 -2.73 12.55
C LEU A 157 2.30 -2.98 12.46
N ALA A 158 3.07 -2.46 13.40
CA ALA A 158 4.51 -2.72 13.50
C ALA A 158 4.80 -4.20 13.77
N GLY A 159 4.05 -4.84 14.67
CA GLY A 159 4.12 -6.27 14.96
C GLY A 159 3.72 -7.14 13.76
N PHE A 160 2.68 -6.75 13.03
CA PHE A 160 2.25 -7.43 11.81
C PHE A 160 3.29 -7.32 10.69
N CYS A 161 3.88 -6.14 10.49
CA CYS A 161 5.00 -5.96 9.57
C CYS A 161 6.23 -6.80 9.98
N ALA A 162 6.57 -6.84 11.27
CA ALA A 162 7.68 -7.65 11.78
C ALA A 162 7.43 -9.15 11.61
N ALA A 163 6.20 -9.62 11.85
CA ALA A 163 5.81 -11.02 11.64
C ALA A 163 5.86 -11.41 10.15
N LEU A 164 5.39 -10.53 9.25
CA LEU A 164 5.51 -10.73 7.81
C LEU A 164 6.97 -10.76 7.34
N MET A 165 7.85 -9.93 7.91
CA MET A 165 9.28 -9.94 7.61
C MET A 165 9.96 -11.23 8.01
N LEU A 166 9.62 -11.77 9.19
CA LEU A 166 10.17 -13.02 9.70
C LEU A 166 9.65 -14.22 8.88
N ALA A 167 8.36 -14.19 8.53
CA ALA A 167 7.75 -15.22 7.68
C ALA A 167 8.31 -15.25 6.26
N TRP A 168 8.76 -14.11 5.73
CA TRP A 168 9.26 -13.98 4.34
C TRP A 168 10.79 -13.97 4.22
N ARG A 169 11.53 -14.30 5.29
CA ARG A 169 13.01 -14.36 5.30
C ARG A 169 13.65 -13.10 4.69
N MET A 170 13.10 -11.94 4.97
CA MET A 170 13.61 -10.68 4.42
C MET A 170 15.02 -10.40 4.98
N PRO A 171 15.95 -9.86 4.17
CA PRO A 171 17.25 -9.42 4.68
C PRO A 171 17.07 -8.44 5.86
N PRO A 172 17.89 -8.53 6.93
CA PRO A 172 17.70 -7.74 8.14
C PRO A 172 17.72 -6.22 7.87
N LEU A 173 18.51 -5.78 6.89
CA LEU A 173 18.56 -4.39 6.45
C LEU A 173 17.25 -3.92 5.80
N LEU A 174 16.57 -4.79 5.04
CA LEU A 174 15.27 -4.48 4.44
C LEU A 174 14.16 -4.40 5.50
N ALA A 175 14.23 -5.27 6.51
CA ALA A 175 13.34 -5.21 7.66
C ALA A 175 13.49 -3.87 8.41
N LEU A 176 14.73 -3.49 8.72
CA LEU A 176 15.04 -2.23 9.39
C LEU A 176 14.56 -1.00 8.60
N HIS A 177 14.74 -1.00 7.27
CA HIS A 177 14.28 0.09 6.41
C HIS A 177 12.76 0.29 6.45
N LEU A 178 12.01 -0.80 6.36
CA LEU A 178 10.54 -0.77 6.41
C LEU A 178 10.01 -0.32 7.78
N VAL A 179 10.66 -0.73 8.89
CA VAL A 179 10.35 -0.22 10.23
C VAL A 179 10.61 1.29 10.32
N ALA A 180 11.75 1.77 9.80
CA ALA A 180 12.07 3.19 9.78
C ALA A 180 11.03 3.99 8.95
N VAL A 181 10.63 3.48 7.79
CA VAL A 181 9.65 4.12 6.89
C VAL A 181 8.28 4.22 7.54
N THR A 182 7.78 3.11 8.11
CA THR A 182 6.48 3.07 8.78
C THR A 182 6.45 3.95 10.03
N GLY A 183 7.50 3.91 10.84
CA GLY A 183 7.66 4.79 12.00
C GLY A 183 7.69 6.27 11.60
N TRP A 184 8.43 6.62 10.55
CA TRP A 184 8.48 7.99 10.02
C TRP A 184 7.12 8.45 9.49
N ALA A 185 6.43 7.62 8.71
CA ALA A 185 5.11 7.94 8.16
C ALA A 185 4.04 8.10 9.26
N ALA A 186 4.11 7.29 10.33
CA ALA A 186 3.21 7.41 11.47
C ALA A 186 3.29 8.79 12.16
N THR A 187 4.41 9.49 12.06
CA THR A 187 4.55 10.86 12.59
C THR A 187 3.64 11.89 11.90
N TRP A 188 3.08 11.57 10.72
CA TRP A 188 2.15 12.45 10.01
C TRP A 188 0.72 12.38 10.55
N LEU A 189 0.35 11.28 11.22
CA LEU A 189 -1.00 11.05 11.73
C LEU A 189 -1.26 11.71 13.08
N VAL A 190 -0.23 12.31 13.70
CA VAL A 190 -0.30 12.93 15.01
C VAL A 190 -0.14 14.45 14.87
N PRO A 191 -1.07 15.27 15.40
CA PRO A 191 -0.97 16.73 15.32
C PRO A 191 0.33 17.22 15.99
N ALA A 192 0.98 18.17 15.33
CA ALA A 192 2.30 18.67 15.71
C ALA A 192 2.26 19.41 17.05
N GLY A 193 3.07 18.97 18.01
CA GLY A 193 3.32 19.69 19.26
C GLY A 193 4.49 19.07 20.05
N GLY A 194 5.51 19.88 20.34
CA GLY A 194 6.67 19.51 21.18
C GLY A 194 7.99 19.28 20.43
N GLU A 195 9.10 19.79 20.99
CA GLU A 195 10.46 19.66 20.44
C GLU A 195 10.93 18.20 20.32
N GLY A 196 10.57 17.36 21.29
CA GLY A 196 10.92 15.93 21.28
C GLY A 196 10.34 15.18 20.07
N ARG A 197 9.14 15.54 19.59
CA ARG A 197 8.55 14.91 18.40
C ARG A 197 9.20 15.40 17.10
N ALA A 198 9.58 16.67 17.04
CA ALA A 198 10.35 17.19 15.91
C ALA A 198 11.73 16.51 15.82
N ALA A 199 12.39 16.28 16.96
CA ALA A 199 13.62 15.51 17.03
C ALA A 199 13.42 14.06 16.59
N LEU A 200 12.40 13.36 17.11
CA LEU A 200 12.07 11.99 16.71
C LEU A 200 11.82 11.87 15.20
N ARG A 201 11.06 12.80 14.61
CA ARG A 201 10.81 12.81 13.15
C ARG A 201 12.08 12.96 12.33
N ARG A 202 13.04 13.78 12.79
CA ARG A 202 14.35 13.94 12.13
C ARG A 202 15.20 12.67 12.23
N TRP A 203 15.23 12.04 13.40
CA TRP A 203 15.96 10.78 13.60
C TRP A 203 15.37 9.63 12.77
N LEU A 204 14.05 9.51 12.71
CA LEU A 204 13.38 8.52 11.86
C LEU A 204 13.63 8.78 10.37
N LEU A 205 13.62 10.04 9.94
CA LEU A 205 13.98 10.41 8.56
C LEU A 205 15.44 10.02 8.25
N ALA A 206 16.37 10.32 9.15
CA ALA A 206 17.77 9.95 9.00
C ALA A 206 17.93 8.42 8.90
N ALA A 207 17.20 7.66 9.72
CA ALA A 207 17.18 6.20 9.65
C ALA A 207 16.65 5.69 8.30
N VAL A 208 15.57 6.28 7.76
CA VAL A 208 15.05 5.95 6.42
C VAL A 208 16.09 6.21 5.34
N VAL A 209 16.77 7.36 5.38
CA VAL A 209 17.80 7.74 4.39
C VAL A 209 19.00 6.79 4.46
N LEU A 210 19.53 6.54 5.65
CA LEU A 210 20.72 5.69 5.84
C LEU A 210 20.47 4.24 5.42
N THR A 211 19.34 3.68 5.85
CA THR A 211 18.97 2.30 5.50
C THR A 211 18.62 2.16 4.03
N GLY A 212 17.96 3.17 3.44
CA GLY A 212 17.68 3.20 2.01
C GLY A 212 18.94 3.30 1.16
N ALA A 213 19.90 4.14 1.56
CA ALA A 213 21.21 4.26 0.91
C ALA A 213 21.99 2.94 0.99
N ALA A 214 22.01 2.29 2.16
CA ALA A 214 22.66 1.00 2.33
C ALA A 214 22.05 -0.10 1.43
N LEU A 215 20.72 -0.11 1.24
CA LEU A 215 20.06 -1.02 0.31
C LEU A 215 20.33 -0.69 -1.17
N ALA A 216 20.64 0.57 -1.48
CA ALA A 216 20.95 1.02 -2.84
C ALA A 216 22.43 0.79 -3.23
N LEU A 217 23.35 0.71 -2.27
CA LEU A 217 24.79 0.54 -2.52
C LEU A 217 25.11 -0.66 -3.45
N PRO A 218 24.56 -1.87 -3.25
CA PRO A 218 24.81 -3.00 -4.15
C PRO A 218 24.28 -2.76 -5.58
N GLN A 219 23.23 -1.94 -5.74
CA GLN A 219 22.65 -1.62 -7.05
C GLN A 219 23.51 -0.62 -7.83
N LEU A 220 24.30 0.20 -7.13
CA LEU A 220 25.23 1.18 -7.72
C LEU A 220 26.60 0.58 -8.03
N ALA A 221 26.94 -0.57 -7.43
CA ALA A 221 28.22 -1.25 -7.61
C ALA A 221 28.31 -2.05 -8.92
N VAL A 222 27.17 -2.33 -9.58
CA VAL A 222 27.13 -2.89 -10.93
C VAL A 222 27.19 -1.72 -11.91
N PRO A 223 28.01 -1.75 -12.98
CA PRO A 223 27.98 -0.71 -14.00
C PRO A 223 26.59 -0.62 -14.61
N ALA A 224 25.80 0.33 -14.12
CA ALA A 224 24.42 0.51 -14.51
C ALA A 224 24.41 1.15 -15.90
N ASP A 225 24.16 0.33 -16.92
CA ASP A 225 23.63 0.89 -18.16
C ASP A 225 22.25 1.48 -17.83
N TRP A 226 22.17 2.80 -17.72
CA TRP A 226 20.92 3.53 -17.43
C TRP A 226 19.83 3.29 -18.47
N ARG A 227 20.19 2.76 -19.65
CA ARG A 227 19.24 2.37 -20.69
C ARG A 227 18.61 1.01 -20.45
N SER A 228 19.22 0.16 -19.62
CA SER A 228 18.67 -1.13 -19.20
C SER A 228 17.39 -0.97 -18.36
N ASP A 229 16.56 -2.01 -18.30
CA ASP A 229 15.33 -2.00 -17.51
C ASP A 229 15.60 -1.78 -16.01
N GLN A 230 16.71 -2.33 -15.49
CA GLN A 230 17.14 -2.10 -14.11
C GLN A 230 17.54 -0.65 -13.86
N GLY A 231 18.31 -0.04 -14.78
CA GLY A 231 18.70 1.37 -14.71
C GLY A 231 17.51 2.32 -14.74
N ARG A 232 16.51 2.04 -15.59
CA ARG A 232 15.26 2.82 -15.66
C ARG A 232 14.44 2.72 -14.37
N ILE A 233 14.31 1.52 -13.80
CA ILE A 233 13.61 1.31 -12.52
C ILE A 233 14.31 2.08 -11.38
N LEU A 234 15.64 2.05 -11.33
CA LEU A 234 16.42 2.80 -10.35
C LEU A 234 16.22 4.32 -10.52
N ALA A 235 16.27 4.83 -11.76
CA ALA A 235 16.04 6.24 -12.04
C ALA A 235 14.65 6.72 -11.60
N VAL A 236 13.59 5.95 -11.90
CA VAL A 236 12.22 6.26 -11.45
C VAL A 236 12.13 6.28 -9.93
N LYS A 237 12.76 5.32 -9.24
CA LYS A 237 12.80 5.29 -7.77
C LYS A 237 13.47 6.53 -7.18
N LEU A 238 14.62 6.93 -7.71
CA LEU A 238 15.33 8.12 -7.25
C LEU A 238 14.49 9.39 -7.46
N LEU A 239 13.79 9.50 -8.59
CA LEU A 239 12.84 10.59 -8.88
C LEU A 239 11.69 10.63 -7.86
N LEU A 240 11.08 9.48 -7.55
CA LEU A 240 10.02 9.39 -6.55
C LEU A 240 10.52 9.77 -5.15
N ILE A 241 11.71 9.31 -4.75
CA ILE A 241 12.31 9.67 -3.46
C ILE A 241 12.56 11.19 -3.39
N ALA A 242 13.09 11.80 -4.46
CA ALA A 242 13.32 13.24 -4.53
C ALA A 242 12.00 14.03 -4.41
N ALA A 243 10.94 13.60 -5.11
CA ALA A 243 9.62 14.21 -5.01
C ALA A 243 9.02 14.07 -3.61
N LEU A 244 9.17 12.90 -2.97
CA LEU A 244 8.70 12.68 -1.60
C LEU A 244 9.44 13.57 -0.59
N ALA A 245 10.76 13.73 -0.74
CA ALA A 245 11.56 14.61 0.10
C ALA A 245 11.15 16.08 -0.06
N ALA A 246 10.97 16.54 -1.31
CA ALA A 246 10.54 17.92 -1.61
C ALA A 246 9.15 18.23 -1.03
N LEU A 247 8.21 17.28 -1.14
CA LEU A 247 6.89 17.43 -0.53
C LEU A 247 6.99 17.45 0.99
N SER A 248 7.80 16.58 1.59
CA SER A 248 7.93 16.43 3.05
C SER A 248 8.58 17.63 3.75
N ALA A 249 9.35 18.44 3.02
CA ALA A 249 9.94 19.69 3.51
C ALA A 249 8.91 20.81 3.74
N ARG A 250 7.70 20.70 3.16
CA ARG A 250 6.64 21.72 3.26
C ARG A 250 5.61 21.37 4.34
N ARG A 251 4.94 22.35 4.96
CA ARG A 251 3.69 22.08 5.70
C ARG A 251 2.58 21.99 4.67
N LEU A 252 2.05 20.78 4.44
CA LEU A 252 0.99 20.52 3.44
C LEU A 252 -0.28 20.09 4.17
N TYR A 253 -1.42 20.55 3.68
CA TYR A 253 -2.76 20.22 4.16
C TYR A 253 -3.59 19.67 2.98
N GLY A 254 -4.60 18.83 3.25
CA GLY A 254 -5.51 18.29 2.23
C GLY A 254 -4.86 17.34 1.22
N VAL A 255 -5.27 17.42 -0.05
CA VAL A 255 -4.86 16.51 -1.16
C VAL A 255 -3.34 16.36 -1.31
N LEU A 256 -2.58 17.42 -1.00
CA LEU A 256 -1.11 17.40 -1.04
C LEU A 256 -0.47 16.58 0.10
N ALA A 257 -1.17 16.38 1.21
CA ALA A 257 -0.74 15.46 2.27
C ALA A 257 -0.99 14.00 1.88
N GLU A 258 -2.10 13.71 1.19
CA GLU A 258 -2.42 12.38 0.66
C GLU A 258 -1.44 11.94 -0.43
N ALA A 259 -0.97 12.88 -1.26
CA ALA A 259 0.05 12.64 -2.28
C ALA A 259 1.35 12.04 -1.71
N ARG A 260 1.72 12.35 -0.46
CA ARG A 260 2.92 11.77 0.19
C ARG A 260 2.77 10.29 0.50
N VAL A 261 1.56 9.87 0.90
CA VAL A 261 1.24 8.47 1.18
C VAL A 261 1.27 7.67 -0.12
N VAL A 262 0.69 8.21 -1.20
CA VAL A 262 0.73 7.59 -2.53
C VAL A 262 2.16 7.45 -3.03
N LEU A 263 2.98 8.50 -2.91
CA LEU A 263 4.38 8.42 -3.31
C LEU A 263 5.17 7.40 -2.49
N LEU A 264 4.93 7.33 -1.18
CA LEU A 264 5.56 6.34 -0.32
C LEU A 264 5.19 4.91 -0.74
N VAL A 265 3.92 4.67 -1.03
CA VAL A 265 3.44 3.37 -1.54
C VAL A 265 4.07 3.05 -2.89
N LEU A 266 4.24 4.02 -3.79
CA LEU A 266 4.90 3.82 -5.09
C LEU A 266 6.39 3.48 -4.92
N VAL A 267 7.10 4.13 -3.99
CA VAL A 267 8.51 3.82 -3.68
C VAL A 267 8.65 2.40 -3.11
N LEU A 268 7.78 2.03 -2.18
CA LEU A 268 7.77 0.69 -1.57
C LEU A 268 7.32 -0.39 -2.58
N GLY A 269 6.32 -0.11 -3.40
CA GLY A 269 5.78 -0.99 -4.42
C GLY A 269 6.75 -1.24 -5.58
N GLY A 270 7.46 -0.21 -6.05
CA GLY A 270 8.52 -0.36 -7.06
C GLY A 270 9.70 -1.21 -6.57
N SER A 271 9.89 -1.33 -5.26
CA SER A 271 10.85 -2.24 -4.64
C SER A 271 10.42 -3.70 -4.70
N ALA A 272 9.13 -3.98 -4.92
CA ALA A 272 8.61 -5.31 -5.18
C ALA A 272 8.82 -5.80 -6.62
N LEU A 273 8.82 -4.88 -7.60
CA LEU A 273 9.07 -5.25 -9.00
C LEU A 273 10.52 -5.65 -9.28
N GLY A 274 11.49 -5.09 -8.54
CA GLY A 274 12.91 -5.44 -8.70
C GLY A 274 13.25 -6.89 -8.35
N ARG A 275 12.34 -7.62 -7.69
CA ARG A 275 12.50 -9.04 -7.31
C ARG A 275 12.28 -10.00 -8.48
N PHE A 276 11.63 -9.51 -9.54
CA PHE A 276 11.29 -10.28 -10.74
C PHE A 276 12.22 -9.99 -11.90
N VAL A 277 13.15 -9.04 -11.75
CA VAL A 277 14.25 -8.88 -12.69
C VAL A 277 15.38 -9.75 -12.16
N PRO A 278 15.77 -10.83 -12.85
CA PRO A 278 16.86 -11.67 -12.41
C PRO A 278 18.12 -10.82 -12.21
N PRO A 279 18.93 -11.08 -11.17
CA PRO A 279 20.19 -10.36 -10.99
C PRO A 279 21.02 -10.49 -12.27
N PRO A 280 21.75 -9.44 -12.69
CA PRO A 280 22.57 -9.47 -13.90
C PRO A 280 23.69 -10.53 -13.86
N SER A 281 23.87 -11.19 -12.72
CA SER A 281 24.84 -12.24 -12.43
C SER A 281 24.24 -13.62 -12.15
N ALA A 282 22.95 -13.86 -12.45
CA ALA A 282 22.50 -15.24 -12.69
C ALA A 282 22.97 -15.69 -14.07
N GLU A 283 24.27 -15.57 -14.35
CA GLU A 283 24.87 -16.45 -15.34
C GLU A 283 24.62 -17.86 -14.81
N PRO A 284 24.07 -18.76 -15.64
CA PRO A 284 23.97 -20.15 -15.21
C PRO A 284 25.36 -20.54 -14.71
N MET A 285 25.44 -21.15 -13.53
CA MET A 285 26.67 -21.79 -13.13
C MET A 285 26.99 -22.77 -14.26
N GLU A 286 28.00 -22.49 -15.08
CA GLU A 286 28.36 -23.32 -16.23
C GLU A 286 29.60 -24.10 -15.84
N LEU A 287 29.46 -25.42 -15.73
CA LEU A 287 30.60 -26.29 -15.58
C LEU A 287 31.18 -26.54 -16.96
N ARG A 288 32.36 -25.96 -17.22
CA ARG A 288 33.15 -26.21 -18.42
C ARG A 288 34.16 -27.32 -18.14
N ARG A 289 34.00 -28.46 -18.77
CA ARG A 289 34.87 -29.64 -18.59
C ARG A 289 35.48 -30.07 -19.91
N GLU A 290 36.80 -30.06 -20.00
CA GLU A 290 37.50 -30.63 -21.14
C GLU A 290 37.62 -32.15 -20.97
N ILE A 291 37.21 -32.90 -21.99
CA ILE A 291 37.32 -34.36 -22.06
C ILE A 291 38.27 -34.72 -23.22
N ALA A 292 39.18 -35.66 -23.00
CA ALA A 292 40.14 -36.06 -24.02
C ALA A 292 40.50 -37.55 -23.92
N SER A 293 40.56 -38.24 -25.06
CA SER A 293 41.07 -39.61 -25.18
C SER A 293 41.44 -39.93 -26.62
N GLY A 294 42.52 -40.70 -26.83
CA GLY A 294 42.87 -41.24 -28.15
C GLY A 294 43.07 -40.20 -29.25
N GLY A 295 43.58 -39.01 -28.92
CA GLY A 295 43.79 -37.90 -29.86
C GLY A 295 42.58 -36.99 -30.05
N ILE A 296 41.38 -37.37 -29.62
CA ILE A 296 40.21 -36.49 -29.63
C ILE A 296 40.10 -35.74 -28.31
N SER A 297 39.84 -34.43 -28.38
CA SER A 297 39.39 -33.63 -27.26
C SER A 297 38.14 -32.82 -27.60
N ALA A 298 37.30 -32.57 -26.59
CA ALA A 298 36.12 -31.73 -26.71
C ALA A 298 35.83 -31.06 -25.36
N VAL A 299 35.09 -29.97 -25.39
CA VAL A 299 34.66 -29.26 -24.18
C VAL A 299 33.17 -29.51 -23.96
N LEU A 300 32.82 -29.98 -22.77
CA LEU A 300 31.45 -30.09 -22.28
C LEU A 300 31.10 -28.82 -21.49
N GLU A 301 30.08 -28.12 -21.93
CA GLU A 301 29.43 -27.02 -21.21
C GLU A 301 28.14 -27.54 -20.58
N VAL A 302 28.08 -27.54 -19.24
CA VAL A 302 26.98 -28.14 -18.47
C VAL A 302 26.26 -27.08 -17.65
N SER A 303 24.95 -26.96 -17.83
CA SER A 303 24.15 -25.82 -17.34
C SER A 303 22.70 -26.19 -17.00
N PRO A 304 22.25 -26.05 -15.74
CA PRO A 304 23.06 -25.91 -14.53
C PRO A 304 23.69 -27.28 -14.13
N PRO A 305 24.89 -27.33 -13.52
CA PRO A 305 25.59 -28.56 -13.13
C PRO A 305 25.10 -29.09 -11.78
N GLN A 306 23.78 -29.19 -11.63
CA GLN A 306 23.14 -29.71 -10.41
C GLN A 306 21.99 -30.65 -10.77
N THR A 307 21.49 -31.42 -9.80
CA THR A 307 20.39 -32.36 -10.02
C THR A 307 19.13 -31.67 -10.57
N GLY A 308 18.45 -32.36 -11.49
CA GLY A 308 17.28 -31.85 -12.20
C GLY A 308 17.48 -31.82 -13.72
N LEU A 309 16.94 -30.81 -14.39
CA LEU A 309 17.07 -30.60 -15.84
C LEU A 309 18.42 -29.94 -16.15
N VAL A 310 19.34 -30.71 -16.70
CA VAL A 310 20.72 -30.31 -17.02
C VAL A 310 20.89 -30.22 -18.53
N GLY A 311 21.22 -29.04 -19.04
CA GLY A 311 21.64 -28.84 -20.42
C GLY A 311 23.11 -29.24 -20.60
N ILE A 312 23.42 -30.01 -21.65
CA ILE A 312 24.80 -30.32 -22.01
C ILE A 312 25.04 -29.96 -23.46
N ARG A 313 26.15 -29.28 -23.69
CA ARG A 313 26.60 -28.85 -24.99
C ARG A 313 28.06 -29.25 -25.17
N VAL A 314 28.38 -29.73 -26.36
CA VAL A 314 29.74 -30.10 -26.77
C VAL A 314 30.26 -29.04 -27.71
N THR A 315 31.35 -28.39 -27.33
CA THR A 315 32.04 -27.35 -28.09
C THR A 315 33.51 -27.71 -28.29
N ASP A 316 34.20 -27.00 -29.18
CA ASP A 316 35.66 -27.07 -29.34
C ASP A 316 36.19 -28.49 -29.61
N LEU A 317 35.51 -29.23 -30.51
CA LEU A 317 35.95 -30.57 -30.92
C LEU A 317 37.26 -30.47 -31.70
N ARG A 318 38.28 -31.20 -31.24
CA ARG A 318 39.61 -31.25 -31.83
C ARG A 318 40.08 -32.68 -32.00
N LEU A 319 40.87 -32.91 -33.05
CA LEU A 319 41.63 -34.12 -33.30
C LEU A 319 43.12 -33.76 -33.38
N ASP A 320 43.92 -34.36 -32.51
CA ASP A 320 45.36 -34.10 -32.37
C ASP A 320 45.67 -32.59 -32.22
N GLY A 321 44.79 -31.87 -31.52
CA GLY A 321 44.86 -30.43 -31.29
C GLY A 321 44.30 -29.56 -32.43
N VAL A 322 43.93 -30.15 -33.56
CA VAL A 322 43.36 -29.43 -34.72
C VAL A 322 41.83 -29.46 -34.64
N PRO A 323 41.13 -28.31 -34.77
CA PRO A 323 39.66 -28.28 -34.80
C PRO A 323 39.10 -29.10 -35.96
N VAL A 324 38.09 -29.93 -35.68
CA VAL A 324 37.43 -30.77 -36.69
C VAL A 324 35.91 -30.72 -36.57
N THR A 325 35.22 -30.91 -37.69
CA THR A 325 33.76 -31.09 -37.74
C THR A 325 33.43 -32.57 -37.80
N ALA A 326 32.53 -33.04 -36.95
CA ALA A 326 32.09 -34.43 -36.99
C ALA A 326 30.88 -34.60 -37.92
N ARG A 327 30.81 -35.74 -38.60
CA ARG A 327 29.63 -36.16 -39.35
C ARG A 327 28.48 -36.50 -38.40
N SER A 328 28.75 -37.10 -37.24
CA SER A 328 27.77 -37.21 -36.16
C SER A 328 28.46 -37.36 -34.80
N MET A 329 27.78 -36.93 -33.75
CA MET A 329 28.21 -37.09 -32.36
C MET A 329 27.10 -37.75 -31.57
N VAL A 330 27.47 -38.62 -30.64
CA VAL A 330 26.56 -39.31 -29.73
C VAL A 330 27.04 -39.06 -28.32
N LEU A 331 26.23 -38.39 -27.51
CA LEU A 331 26.48 -38.22 -26.09
C LEU A 331 25.63 -39.20 -25.30
N GLU A 332 26.29 -39.98 -24.44
CA GLU A 332 25.66 -40.91 -23.51
C GLU A 332 25.99 -40.52 -22.08
N LEU A 333 24.96 -40.48 -21.23
CA LEU A 333 25.08 -40.28 -19.79
C LEU A 333 24.55 -41.48 -19.03
N SER A 334 25.30 -41.97 -18.06
CA SER A 334 24.86 -43.08 -17.21
C SER A 334 25.39 -42.96 -15.78
N LYS A 335 24.69 -43.60 -14.84
CA LYS A 335 25.15 -43.77 -13.46
C LYS A 335 25.04 -45.26 -13.09
N PRO A 336 26.00 -46.09 -13.52
CA PRO A 336 25.89 -47.56 -13.44
C PRO A 336 25.67 -48.07 -12.01
N ALA A 337 26.28 -47.43 -11.01
CA ALA A 337 26.13 -47.78 -9.60
C ALA A 337 24.67 -47.74 -9.09
N TYR A 338 23.78 -47.04 -9.80
CA TYR A 338 22.36 -46.89 -9.46
C TYR A 338 21.44 -47.42 -10.58
N GLY A 339 21.99 -48.06 -11.62
CA GLY A 339 21.22 -48.57 -12.75
C GLY A 339 20.51 -47.49 -13.58
N LEU A 340 21.02 -46.25 -13.60
CA LEU A 340 20.44 -45.15 -14.38
C LEU A 340 21.15 -44.96 -15.72
N GLY A 341 20.37 -44.73 -16.78
CA GLY A 341 20.87 -44.61 -18.15
C GLY A 341 21.10 -45.97 -18.83
N PRO A 342 21.75 -45.99 -20.02
CA PRO A 342 22.31 -44.83 -20.71
C PRO A 342 21.22 -43.92 -21.30
N PHE A 343 21.31 -42.63 -21.01
CA PHE A 343 20.54 -41.59 -21.70
C PHE A 343 21.35 -41.12 -22.90
N ARG A 344 20.83 -41.35 -24.10
CA ARG A 344 21.56 -41.15 -25.37
C ARG A 344 20.91 -40.05 -26.20
N VAL A 345 21.72 -39.12 -26.68
CA VAL A 345 21.32 -38.10 -27.65
C VAL A 345 22.34 -38.08 -28.79
N GLU A 346 21.83 -37.96 -30.02
CA GLU A 346 22.64 -37.92 -31.23
C GLU A 346 22.47 -36.57 -31.92
N SER A 347 23.55 -36.07 -32.50
CA SER A 347 23.58 -34.81 -33.23
C SER A 347 23.02 -34.95 -34.64
N GLY A 348 22.62 -33.82 -35.24
CA GLY A 348 22.48 -33.73 -36.69
C GLY A 348 23.84 -33.84 -37.42
N PRO A 349 23.83 -33.99 -38.75
CA PRO A 349 25.05 -34.12 -39.53
C PRO A 349 25.88 -32.84 -39.60
N ASP A 350 27.19 -33.01 -39.84
CA ASP A 350 28.17 -31.94 -40.12
C ASP A 350 28.21 -30.82 -39.06
N CYS A 351 28.34 -31.21 -37.80
CA CYS A 351 28.31 -30.30 -36.67
C CYS A 351 29.71 -30.07 -36.07
N GLY A 352 30.16 -28.81 -36.01
CA GLY A 352 31.30 -28.38 -35.17
C GLY A 352 30.90 -28.06 -33.72
N PHE A 353 29.60 -28.13 -33.45
CA PHE A 353 28.95 -27.81 -32.17
C PHE A 353 27.75 -28.74 -32.00
N PHE A 354 27.57 -29.31 -30.82
CA PHE A 354 26.46 -30.22 -30.53
C PHE A 354 25.72 -29.80 -29.25
N ASP A 355 24.51 -29.30 -29.40
CA ASP A 355 23.58 -29.12 -28.28
C ASP A 355 22.85 -30.44 -28.04
N ALA A 356 23.24 -31.16 -26.98
CA ALA A 356 22.63 -32.44 -26.63
C ALA A 356 21.27 -32.27 -25.92
N GLY A 357 20.75 -31.04 -25.85
CA GLY A 357 19.49 -30.75 -25.20
C GLY A 357 19.57 -30.86 -23.68
N ARG A 358 18.43 -31.15 -23.06
CA ARG A 358 18.30 -31.23 -21.60
C ARG A 358 18.07 -32.67 -21.14
N PHE A 359 18.91 -33.12 -20.21
CA PHE A 359 18.79 -34.41 -19.52
C PHE A 359 18.12 -34.21 -18.16
N LEU A 360 17.26 -35.13 -17.75
CA LEU A 360 16.75 -35.18 -16.38
C LEU A 360 17.67 -36.08 -15.55
N LEU A 361 18.54 -35.48 -14.73
CA LEU A 361 19.50 -36.18 -13.87
C LEU A 361 18.99 -36.15 -12.42
N PRO A 362 18.39 -37.25 -11.91
CA PRO A 362 17.71 -37.25 -10.62
C PRO A 362 18.65 -37.33 -9.41
N LEU A 363 19.91 -37.72 -9.60
CA LEU A 363 20.89 -37.97 -8.54
C LEU A 363 22.16 -37.16 -8.75
N ASP A 364 22.75 -36.69 -7.66
CA ASP A 364 23.99 -35.94 -7.59
C ASP A 364 25.22 -36.87 -7.61
N GLY A 365 26.41 -36.28 -7.55
CA GLY A 365 27.71 -36.94 -7.63
C GLY A 365 28.13 -37.28 -9.07
N TYR A 366 29.01 -38.27 -9.22
CA TYR A 366 29.61 -38.61 -10.50
C TYR A 366 28.65 -39.36 -11.44
N TRP A 367 28.61 -38.91 -12.69
CA TRP A 367 27.97 -39.53 -13.83
C TRP A 367 29.04 -39.90 -14.86
N VAL A 368 28.89 -41.06 -15.51
CA VAL A 368 29.76 -41.45 -16.62
C VAL A 368 29.23 -40.76 -17.87
N VAL A 369 30.07 -39.93 -18.49
CA VAL A 369 29.80 -39.30 -19.77
C VAL A 369 30.62 -39.98 -20.85
N LYS A 370 29.98 -40.33 -21.95
CA LYS A 370 30.61 -41.03 -23.07
C LYS A 370 30.22 -40.32 -24.37
N LEU A 371 31.21 -39.69 -25.00
CA LEU A 371 31.07 -39.02 -26.28
C LEU A 371 31.63 -39.93 -27.36
N SER A 372 30.79 -40.35 -28.31
CA SER A 372 31.24 -41.04 -29.52
C SER A 372 31.19 -40.06 -30.68
N VAL A 373 32.30 -39.92 -31.41
CA VAL A 373 32.44 -38.99 -32.52
C VAL A 373 32.69 -39.79 -33.80
N GLN A 374 31.88 -39.54 -34.83
CA GLN A 374 32.05 -40.12 -36.14
C GLN A 374 32.56 -39.04 -37.10
N LEU A 375 33.81 -39.19 -37.55
CA LEU A 375 34.48 -38.22 -38.43
C LEU A 375 34.23 -38.56 -39.90
N ASP A 376 34.35 -39.83 -40.28
CA ASP A 376 34.08 -40.34 -41.62
C ASP A 376 33.34 -41.70 -41.57
N GLU A 377 33.21 -42.38 -42.71
CA GLU A 377 32.51 -43.68 -42.79
C GLU A 377 33.20 -44.81 -42.05
N SER A 378 34.51 -44.70 -41.86
CA SER A 378 35.39 -45.74 -41.32
C SER A 378 35.93 -45.41 -39.92
N ARG A 379 36.02 -44.13 -39.57
CA ARG A 379 36.63 -43.65 -38.32
C ARG A 379 35.59 -43.18 -37.33
N ARG A 380 35.45 -43.97 -36.26
CA ARG A 380 34.68 -43.63 -35.07
C ARG A 380 35.62 -43.69 -33.86
N ASP A 381 35.66 -42.60 -33.13
CA ASP A 381 36.46 -42.45 -31.93
C ASP A 381 35.55 -42.17 -30.73
N GLN A 382 36.04 -42.44 -29.52
CA GLN A 382 35.25 -42.40 -28.31
C GLN A 382 36.04 -41.87 -27.13
N VAL A 383 35.43 -40.94 -26.40
CA VAL A 383 35.95 -40.38 -25.15
C VAL A 383 34.98 -40.71 -24.02
N THR A 384 35.49 -41.21 -22.91
CA THR A 384 34.71 -41.47 -21.69
C THR A 384 35.35 -40.73 -20.52
N ASP A 385 34.57 -39.97 -19.76
CA ASP A 385 35.03 -39.27 -18.57
C ASP A 385 33.93 -39.29 -17.48
N LEU A 386 34.25 -38.73 -16.30
CA LEU A 386 33.33 -38.52 -15.20
C LEU A 386 32.89 -37.05 -15.14
N LEU A 387 31.57 -36.85 -15.09
CA LEU A 387 30.94 -35.55 -14.89
C LEU A 387 30.36 -35.49 -13.47
N GLU A 388 30.81 -34.52 -12.67
CA GLU A 388 30.27 -34.30 -11.33
C GLU A 388 29.03 -33.38 -11.39
N ILE A 389 27.92 -33.83 -10.81
CA ILE A 389 26.67 -33.08 -10.71
C ILE A 389 26.42 -32.77 -9.23
N ALA A 390 26.27 -31.50 -8.88
CA ALA A 390 25.99 -31.08 -7.51
C ALA A 390 24.54 -31.39 -7.09
N PRO A 391 24.23 -31.48 -5.79
CA PRO A 391 22.85 -31.50 -5.31
C PRO A 391 22.15 -30.16 -5.60
N ALA A 392 20.85 -30.21 -5.91
CA ALA A 392 20.01 -29.02 -6.04
C ALA A 392 19.97 -28.24 -4.72
N THR A 393 20.11 -26.91 -4.83
CA THR A 393 20.16 -25.97 -3.70
C THR A 393 18.80 -25.50 -3.23
#